data_AF-D4U0A4-F1
#
_entry.id   AF-D4U0A4-F1
#
_cell.length_a   1.000
_cell.length_b   1.000
_cell.length_c   1.000
_cell.angle_alpha   90.00
_cell.angle_beta   90.00
_cell.angle_gamma   90.00
#
_symmetry.space_group_name_H-M   'P 1'
#
loop_
_entity.id
_entity.type
_entity.pdbx_description
1 polymer ?
#
loop_
_entity_poly.entity_id
_entity_poly.type
_entity_poly.pdbx_seq_one_letter_code
_entity_poly.pdbx_strand_id
1 'polypeptide(L)'
;MSAPQQPVFNQPAQGKSRIVAGLLNLFLGALGAGEFFLGYTQYGIYKLVISIAFIVLGFLDLGFISTLIGLLNYVWWVALLAMAVLTFMGKWIYEKDASGVPTV
;
A
#
# COMPACT_ATOMS: atom_id res chain seq x y z
N MET A 1 -6.83 16.95 -50.01
CA MET A 1 -6.54 15.56 -49.63
C MET A 1 -5.86 15.57 -48.27
N SER A 2 -6.27 14.65 -47.43
CA SER A 2 -6.22 14.53 -45.97
C SER A 2 -4.86 14.81 -45.29
N ALA A 3 -4.89 15.54 -44.17
CA ALA A 3 -3.77 15.65 -43.24
C ALA A 3 -3.33 14.26 -42.73
N PRO A 4 -2.03 14.01 -42.46
CA PRO A 4 -1.58 12.77 -41.87
C PRO A 4 -2.21 12.61 -40.48
N GLN A 5 -3.08 11.61 -40.32
CA GLN A 5 -3.58 11.19 -39.03
C GLN A 5 -2.38 10.69 -38.23
N GLN A 6 -1.91 11.49 -37.26
CA GLN A 6 -0.97 10.98 -36.27
C GLN A 6 -1.67 9.83 -35.54
N PRO A 7 -1.04 8.65 -35.42
CA PRO A 7 -1.55 7.62 -34.52
C PRO A 7 -1.48 8.21 -33.11
N VAL A 8 -2.62 8.64 -32.60
CA VAL A 8 -2.78 9.02 -31.19
C VAL A 8 -2.65 7.72 -30.40
N PHE A 9 -1.41 7.30 -30.15
CA PHE A 9 -1.07 6.29 -29.17
C PHE A 9 -1.13 6.94 -27.77
N ASN A 10 -2.19 7.70 -27.52
CA ASN A 10 -2.59 8.10 -26.18
C ASN A 10 -3.54 7.02 -25.69
N GLN A 11 -3.02 5.79 -25.55
CA GLN A 11 -3.62 4.89 -24.57
C GLN A 11 -3.63 5.71 -23.28
N PRO A 12 -4.80 6.00 -22.67
CA PRO A 12 -4.77 6.52 -21.31
C PRO A 12 -3.92 5.50 -20.56
N ALA A 13 -2.79 5.93 -19.99
CA ALA A 13 -1.99 5.05 -19.15
C ALA A 13 -3.00 4.36 -18.25
N GLN A 14 -3.21 3.05 -18.43
CA GLN A 14 -4.20 2.35 -17.63
C GLN A 14 -3.65 2.45 -16.21
N GLY A 15 -4.38 3.16 -15.34
CA GLY A 15 -3.96 3.28 -13.96
C GLY A 15 -3.77 1.89 -13.39
N LYS A 16 -2.80 1.75 -12.49
CA LYS A 16 -2.51 0.44 -11.89
C LYS A 16 -3.76 -0.14 -11.22
N SER A 17 -3.92 -1.47 -11.33
CA SER A 17 -5.09 -2.15 -10.79
C SER A 17 -5.13 -2.07 -9.27
N ARG A 18 -6.18 -1.44 -8.74
CA ARG A 18 -6.41 -1.32 -7.28
C ARG A 18 -6.79 -2.66 -6.65
N ILE A 19 -7.38 -3.57 -7.43
CA ILE A 19 -7.71 -4.94 -6.98
C ILE A 19 -6.43 -5.71 -6.70
N VAL A 20 -5.46 -5.66 -7.63
CA VAL A 20 -4.16 -6.32 -7.45
C VAL A 20 -3.42 -5.71 -6.26
N ALA A 21 -3.43 -4.38 -6.15
CA ALA A 21 -2.83 -3.69 -5.01
C ALA A 21 -3.48 -4.04 -3.66
N GLY A 22 -4.81 -4.11 -3.61
CA GLY A 22 -5.57 -4.47 -2.41
C GLY A 22 -5.31 -5.92 -2.01
N LEU A 23 -5.25 -6.84 -2.98
CA LEU A 23 -4.85 -8.23 -2.73
C LEU A 23 -3.41 -8.32 -2.20
N LEU A 24 -2.48 -7.56 -2.79
CA LEU A 24 -1.11 -7.47 -2.29
C LEU A 24 -1.06 -6.91 -0.86
N ASN A 25 -1.88 -5.90 -0.54
CA ASN A 25 -1.98 -5.36 0.81
C ASN A 25 -2.67 -6.33 1.78
N LEU A 26 -3.54 -7.23 1.32
CA LEU A 26 -4.19 -8.23 2.16
C LEU A 26 -3.24 -9.38 2.51
N PHE A 27 -2.51 -9.90 1.52
CA PHE A 27 -1.60 -11.03 1.72
C PHE A 27 -0.19 -10.60 2.19
N LEU A 28 0.31 -9.48 1.71
CA LEU A 28 1.65 -8.94 1.97
C LEU A 28 1.60 -7.52 2.57
N GLY A 29 0.54 -7.19 3.32
CA GLY A 29 0.34 -5.84 3.90
C GLY A 29 1.47 -5.39 4.83
N ALA A 30 2.00 -6.29 5.64
CA ALA A 30 3.15 -6.02 6.52
C ALA A 30 4.45 -5.73 5.74
N LEU A 31 4.54 -6.22 4.50
CA LEU A 31 5.68 -5.98 3.61
C LEU A 31 5.48 -4.73 2.75
N GLY A 32 4.29 -4.11 2.74
CA GLY A 32 4.00 -2.92 1.94
C GLY A 32 3.92 -3.20 0.43
N ALA A 33 3.67 -4.44 0.03
CA ALA A 33 3.69 -4.85 -1.39
C ALA A 33 2.68 -4.05 -2.23
N GLY A 34 1.51 -3.73 -1.69
CA GLY A 34 0.49 -2.95 -2.40
C GLY A 34 0.98 -1.54 -2.74
N GLU A 35 1.70 -0.88 -1.83
CA GLU A 35 2.27 0.44 -2.05
C GLU A 35 3.40 0.40 -3.08
N PHE A 36 4.28 -0.61 -3.04
CA PHE A 36 5.27 -0.84 -4.09
C PHE A 36 4.60 -1.06 -5.45
N PHE A 37 3.46 -1.78 -5.47
CA PHE A 37 2.71 -2.00 -6.68
C PHE A 37 2.12 -0.69 -7.22
N LEU A 38 1.57 0.21 -6.40
CA LEU A 38 1.12 1.55 -6.87
C LEU A 38 2.28 2.51 -7.22
N GLY A 39 3.53 2.14 -6.95
CA GLY A 39 4.71 2.99 -7.16
C GLY A 39 5.03 3.91 -5.98
N TYR A 40 4.34 3.75 -4.86
CA TYR A 40 4.58 4.45 -3.60
C TYR A 40 5.70 3.80 -2.79
N THR A 41 6.90 3.72 -3.38
CA THR A 41 8.06 3.01 -2.82
C THR A 41 8.44 3.52 -1.43
N GLN A 42 8.38 4.83 -1.18
CA GLN A 42 8.69 5.38 0.15
C GLN A 42 7.67 4.92 1.20
N TYR A 43 6.38 4.95 0.89
CA TYR A 43 5.32 4.49 1.80
C TYR A 43 5.41 2.98 2.07
N GLY A 44 5.75 2.18 1.04
CA GLY A 44 6.02 0.74 1.20
C GLY A 44 7.19 0.48 2.15
N ILE A 45 8.29 1.23 2.02
CA ILE A 45 9.46 1.12 2.92
C ILE A 45 9.08 1.50 4.35
N TYR A 46 8.33 2.59 4.56
CA TYR A 46 7.90 2.98 5.91
C TYR A 46 7.07 1.88 6.58
N LYS A 47 6.10 1.30 5.87
CA LYS A 47 5.30 0.17 6.35
C LYS A 47 6.17 -1.03 6.75
N LEU A 48 7.16 -1.36 5.93
CA LEU A 48 8.05 -2.48 6.16
C LEU A 48 8.93 -2.24 7.40
N VAL A 49 9.54 -1.05 7.52
CA VAL A 49 10.38 -0.69 8.67
C VAL A 49 9.58 -0.71 9.97
N ILE A 50 8.37 -0.14 9.96
CA ILE A 50 7.49 -0.13 11.16
C ILE A 50 7.08 -1.55 11.54
N SER A 51 6.72 -2.38 10.56
CA SER A 51 6.35 -3.78 10.82
C SER A 51 7.52 -4.58 11.39
N ILE A 52 8.75 -4.39 10.88
CA ILE A 52 9.96 -5.01 11.44
C ILE A 52 10.22 -4.50 12.86
N ALA A 53 10.08 -3.20 13.11
CA ALA A 53 10.27 -2.63 14.44
C ALA A 53 9.31 -3.25 15.46
N PHE A 54 8.03 -3.44 15.11
CA PHE A 54 7.06 -4.13 15.98
C PHE A 54 7.41 -5.60 16.22
N ILE A 55 7.96 -6.31 15.23
CA ILE A 55 8.41 -7.70 15.40
C ILE A 55 9.59 -7.76 16.38
N VAL A 56 10.58 -6.87 16.23
CA VAL A 56 11.77 -6.83 17.11
C VAL A 56 11.37 -6.44 18.54
N LEU A 57 10.52 -5.42 18.69
CA LEU A 57 10.03 -4.97 19.99
C LEU A 57 9.12 -6.02 20.66
N GLY A 58 8.37 -6.80 19.90
CA GLY A 58 7.56 -7.90 20.42
C GLY A 58 8.37 -9.12 20.86
N PHE A 59 9.56 -9.32 20.30
CA PHE A 59 10.49 -10.38 20.73
C PHE A 59 11.22 -10.04 22.03
N LEU A 60 11.34 -8.76 22.34
CA LEU A 60 11.99 -8.28 23.55
C LEU A 60 10.96 -8.29 24.67
N ASP A 61 10.98 -9.34 25.50
CA ASP A 61 10.04 -9.46 26.61
C ASP A 61 10.49 -8.57 27.78
N LEU A 62 9.91 -7.37 27.88
CA LEU A 62 10.15 -6.40 28.96
C LEU A 62 9.10 -6.51 30.09
N GLY A 63 8.40 -7.64 30.23
CA GLY A 63 7.37 -7.82 31.26
C GLY A 63 6.12 -6.98 31.00
N PHE A 64 5.65 -6.18 31.98
CA PHE A 64 4.40 -5.40 31.84
C PHE A 64 4.39 -4.43 30.64
N ILE A 65 5.56 -3.92 30.25
CA ILE A 65 5.70 -3.05 29.07
C ILE A 65 5.40 -3.83 27.77
N SER A 66 5.69 -5.14 27.74
CA SER A 66 5.38 -6.02 26.60
C SER A 66 3.88 -6.05 26.31
N THR A 67 3.03 -5.99 27.35
CA THR A 67 1.57 -5.94 27.17
C THR A 67 1.11 -4.67 26.45
N LEU A 68 1.70 -3.51 26.76
CA LEU A 68 1.39 -2.25 26.07
C LEU A 68 1.89 -2.26 24.61
N ILE A 69 3.09 -2.78 24.37
CA ILE A 69 3.65 -2.91 23.01
C ILE A 69 2.81 -3.88 22.19
N GLY A 70 2.36 -5.00 22.78
CA GLY A 70 1.45 -5.94 22.14
C GLY A 70 0.15 -5.28 21.73
N LEU A 71 -0.45 -4.45 22.59
CA LEU A 71 -1.65 -3.68 22.26
C LEU A 71 -1.42 -2.74 21.06
N LEU A 72 -0.28 -2.05 21.02
CA LEU A 72 0.09 -1.17 19.92
C LEU A 72 0.32 -1.95 18.61
N ASN A 73 0.90 -3.16 18.69
CA ASN A 73 1.05 -4.05 17.56
C ASN A 73 -0.33 -4.48 17.00
N TYR A 74 -1.30 -4.79 17.86
CA TYR A 74 -2.69 -5.05 17.42
C TYR A 74 -3.29 -3.85 16.66
N VAL A 75 -3.07 -2.63 17.15
CA VAL A 75 -3.51 -1.42 16.44
C VAL A 75 -2.84 -1.31 15.06
N TRP A 76 -1.55 -1.63 14.96
CA TRP A 76 -0.83 -1.65 13.68
C TRP A 76 -1.42 -2.68 12.70
N TRP A 77 -1.76 -3.89 13.16
CA TRP A 77 -2.42 -4.91 12.34
C TRP A 77 -3.79 -4.46 11.82
N VAL A 78 -4.59 -3.80 12.67
CA VAL A 78 -5.87 -3.20 12.25
C VAL A 78 -5.64 -2.09 11.23
N ALA A 79 -4.60 -1.26 11.39
CA ALA A 79 -4.25 -0.23 10.42
C ALA A 79 -3.85 -0.81 9.06
N LEU A 80 -3.11 -1.93 9.03
CA LEU A 80 -2.75 -2.63 7.79
C LEU A 80 -4.01 -3.18 7.08
N LEU A 81 -4.95 -3.77 7.83
CA LEU A 81 -6.23 -4.21 7.28
C LEU A 81 -7.06 -3.04 6.76
N ALA A 82 -7.12 -1.92 7.49
CA ALA A 82 -7.81 -0.72 7.05
C ALA A 82 -7.18 -0.19 5.75
N MET A 83 -5.85 -0.14 5.64
CA MET A 83 -5.16 0.26 4.41
C MET A 83 -5.44 -0.69 3.25
N ALA A 84 -5.52 -2.00 3.47
CA ALA A 84 -5.93 -2.96 2.45
C ALA A 84 -7.34 -2.66 1.93
N VAL A 85 -8.31 -2.43 2.83
CA VAL A 85 -9.68 -2.06 2.48
C VAL A 85 -9.72 -0.74 1.72
N LEU A 86 -8.99 0.28 2.18
CA LEU A 86 -8.92 1.58 1.50
C LEU A 86 -8.30 1.47 0.09
N THR A 87 -7.36 0.54 -0.10
CA THR A 87 -6.77 0.23 -1.41
C THR A 87 -7.84 -0.36 -2.33
N PHE A 88 -8.66 -1.32 -1.88
CA PHE A 88 -9.78 -1.85 -2.67
C PHE A 88 -10.81 -0.78 -3.01
N MET A 89 -11.07 0.14 -2.09
CA MET A 89 -12.02 1.23 -2.31
C MET A 89 -11.46 2.36 -3.18
N GLY A 90 -10.15 2.37 -3.46
CA GLY A 90 -9.48 3.47 -4.17
C GLY A 90 -9.66 4.81 -3.46
N LYS A 91 -9.77 4.83 -2.13
CA LYS A 91 -9.93 6.05 -1.33
C LYS A 91 -8.59 6.54 -0.79
N TRP A 92 -8.51 7.83 -0.43
CA TRP A 92 -7.31 8.48 0.11
C TRP A 92 -6.16 8.57 -0.91
N ILE A 93 -5.02 7.97 -0.57
CA ILE A 93 -3.81 7.95 -1.40
C ILE A 93 -3.91 6.93 -2.54
N TYR A 94 -4.92 6.05 -2.53
CA TYR A 94 -5.07 4.98 -3.51
C TYR A 94 -5.96 5.35 -4.70
N GLU A 95 -6.49 6.58 -4.73
CA GLU A 95 -7.30 7.08 -5.85
C GLU A 95 -6.46 7.27 -7.12
N LYS A 96 -5.18 7.63 -6.94
CA LYS A 96 -4.22 7.80 -8.02
C LYS A 96 -3.00 6.93 -7.75
N ASP A 97 -2.32 6.52 -8.80
CA ASP A 97 -1.01 5.91 -8.69
C ASP A 97 0.10 6.96 -8.54
N ALA A 98 1.33 6.52 -8.32
CA ALA A 98 2.49 7.41 -8.20
C ALA A 98 2.77 8.24 -9.47
N SER A 99 2.23 7.84 -10.63
CA SER A 99 2.26 8.60 -11.88
C SER A 99 1.11 9.62 -12.02
N GLY A 100 0.24 9.74 -11.01
CA GLY A 100 -0.89 10.67 -10.99
C GLY A 100 -2.11 10.18 -11.79
N VAL A 101 -2.10 8.94 -12.26
CA VAL A 101 -3.17 8.33 -13.05
C VAL A 101 -4.20 7.69 -12.10
N PRO A 102 -5.51 7.88 -12.30
CA PRO A 102 -6.53 7.24 -11.47
C PRO A 102 -6.43 5.72 -11.53
N THR A 103 -6.42 5.04 -10.38
CA THR A 103 -6.34 3.58 -10.31
C THR A 103 -7.64 2.93 -10.82
N VAL A 104 -7.53 1.77 -11.47
CA VAL A 104 -8.66 1.05 -12.09
C VAL A 104 -9.08 -0.18 -11.31
#